data_AF-A0A9P0LSD5-F1
#
_entry.id   AF-A0A9P0LSD5-F1
#
_cell.length_a   1.000
_cell.length_b   1.000
_cell.length_c   1.000
_cell.angle_alpha   90.00
_cell.angle_beta   90.00
_cell.angle_gamma   90.00
#
_symmetry.space_group_name_H-M   'P 1'
#
loop_
_entity.id
_entity.type
_entity.pdbx_description
1 polymer ?
#
loop_
_entity_poly.entity_id
_entity_poly.type
_entity_poly.pdbx_seq_one_letter_code
_entity_poly.pdbx_strand_id
1 'polypeptide(L)'
;MSLKRYQQITRHIHFVNNANQNDDPYFKIRPALEIVRRNCMSVEEEKKHSIDEMMVPYKGKKAGSKRQYIKSKPKKWGFKIFVRAGVSGLVYDFLIYGGAKTFREYHQFTSEENTLGLGAKVILSLCKSMKAPICSAVYFDKFFTSLELMHILRQNYGILSLGTIRSNRLGICSLENDKALAKRGRGSFCFKNDNVNKISCVKWFDNKAVILVSSYVSVEPVATATRYTKHKKDKTDIPCPSIVKQ
;
A
#
# COMPACT_ATOMS: atom_id res chain seq x y z
N MET A 1 36.01 -16.73 10.92
CA MET A 1 35.28 -17.20 12.12
C MET A 1 34.96 -18.68 11.96
N SER A 2 35.11 -19.52 12.98
CA SER A 2 34.79 -20.95 12.87
C SER A 2 33.27 -21.22 12.91
N LEU A 3 32.83 -22.35 12.32
CA LEU A 3 31.43 -22.77 12.31
C LEU A 3 30.85 -22.87 13.73
N LYS A 4 31.60 -23.46 14.66
CA LYS A 4 31.20 -23.60 16.08
C LYS A 4 30.96 -22.22 16.71
N ARG A 5 31.85 -21.26 16.46
CA ARG A 5 31.70 -19.89 16.99
C ARG A 5 30.49 -19.18 16.38
N TYR A 6 30.27 -19.31 15.07
CA TYR A 6 29.10 -18.76 14.39
C TYR A 6 27.77 -19.30 14.95
N GLN A 7 27.68 -20.62 15.14
CA GLN A 7 26.50 -21.27 15.74
C GLN A 7 26.26 -20.83 17.19
N GLN A 8 27.32 -20.64 17.98
CA GLN A 8 27.18 -20.12 19.35
C GLN A 8 26.64 -18.69 19.35
N ILE A 9 27.18 -17.80 18.52
CA ILE A 9 26.72 -16.41 18.42
C ILE A 9 25.26 -16.35 17.99
N THR A 10 24.89 -17.03 16.91
CA THR A 10 23.51 -17.00 16.37
C THR A 10 22.45 -17.55 17.33
N ARG A 11 22.82 -18.47 18.23
CA ARG A 11 21.90 -19.03 19.24
C ARG A 11 21.64 -18.09 20.43
N HIS A 12 22.60 -17.23 20.76
CA HIS A 12 22.59 -16.39 21.96
C HIS A 12 22.54 -14.88 21.62
N ILE A 13 22.17 -14.54 20.38
CA ILE A 13 21.99 -13.14 20.00
C ILE A 13 20.70 -12.60 20.64
N HIS A 14 20.85 -11.53 21.42
CA HIS A 14 19.76 -10.84 22.11
C HIS A 14 19.91 -9.34 21.92
N PHE A 15 18.77 -8.65 21.73
CA PHE A 15 18.73 -7.19 21.55
C PHE A 15 18.16 -6.45 22.76
N VAL A 16 17.64 -7.18 23.75
CA VAL A 16 17.02 -6.65 24.96
C VAL A 16 17.33 -7.54 26.16
N ASN A 17 17.27 -6.95 27.35
CA ASN A 17 17.24 -7.70 28.60
C ASN A 17 15.84 -8.33 28.79
N ASN A 18 15.78 -9.67 28.94
CA ASN A 18 14.52 -10.39 29.13
C ASN A 18 13.80 -10.02 30.44
N ALA A 19 14.49 -9.45 31.43
CA ALA A 19 13.88 -8.97 32.67
C ALA A 19 12.93 -7.78 32.44
N ASN A 20 13.10 -7.03 31.34
CA ASN A 20 12.32 -5.83 31.04
C ASN A 20 11.09 -6.12 30.15
N GLN A 21 10.55 -7.33 30.22
CA GLN A 21 9.48 -7.77 29.32
C GLN A 21 8.27 -6.85 29.40
N ASN A 22 7.75 -6.47 28.23
CA ASN A 22 6.54 -5.67 28.12
C ASN A 22 5.54 -6.30 27.15
N ASP A 23 4.42 -5.60 26.96
CA ASP A 23 3.29 -6.05 26.15
C ASP A 23 3.48 -5.96 24.63
N ASP A 24 4.62 -5.46 24.13
CA ASP A 24 4.88 -5.35 22.69
C ASP A 24 5.11 -6.76 22.08
N PRO A 25 4.32 -7.16 21.06
CA PRO A 25 4.53 -8.42 20.36
C PRO A 25 5.96 -8.60 19.82
N TYR A 26 6.67 -7.51 19.50
CA TYR A 26 8.02 -7.55 18.95
C TYR A 26 9.09 -7.06 19.92
N PHE A 27 8.80 -6.98 21.22
CA PHE A 27 9.70 -6.48 22.27
C PHE A 27 11.15 -6.96 22.12
N LYS A 28 11.33 -8.28 21.88
CA LYS A 28 12.65 -8.93 21.80
C LYS A 28 13.55 -8.41 20.68
N ILE A 29 12.98 -7.79 19.65
CA ILE A 29 13.70 -7.25 18.49
C ILE A 29 13.42 -5.77 18.25
N ARG A 30 12.59 -5.14 19.10
CA ARG A 30 12.13 -3.76 18.94
C ARG A 30 13.29 -2.76 18.76
N PRO A 31 14.35 -2.77 19.58
CA PRO A 31 15.44 -1.81 19.41
C PRO A 31 16.15 -1.96 18.05
N ALA A 32 16.34 -3.19 17.58
CA ALA A 32 16.96 -3.45 16.29
C ALA A 32 16.08 -2.94 15.14
N LEU A 33 14.77 -3.16 15.22
CA LEU A 33 13.80 -2.67 14.24
C LEU A 33 13.78 -1.14 14.19
N GLU A 34 13.83 -0.48 15.34
CA GLU A 34 13.86 0.99 15.42
C GLU A 34 15.14 1.59 14.86
N ILE A 35 16.29 0.93 15.04
CA ILE A 35 17.55 1.33 14.41
C ILE A 35 17.40 1.27 12.88
N VAL A 36 16.91 0.15 12.34
CA VAL A 36 16.71 -0.01 10.89
C VAL A 36 15.72 1.03 10.37
N ARG A 37 14.59 1.22 11.06
CA ARG A 37 13.56 2.19 10.69
C ARG A 37 14.10 3.62 10.69
N ARG A 38 14.86 4.02 11.72
CA ARG A 38 15.51 5.35 11.76
C ARG A 38 16.46 5.57 10.60
N ASN A 39 17.22 4.55 10.21
CA ASN A 39 18.09 4.62 9.05
C ASN A 39 17.29 4.74 7.73
N CYS A 40 16.16 4.04 7.60
CA CYS A 40 15.27 4.24 6.45
C CYS A 40 14.71 5.67 6.40
N MET A 41 14.27 6.19 7.54
CA MET A 41 13.72 7.54 7.64
C MET A 41 14.78 8.64 7.51
N SER A 42 16.06 8.35 7.69
CA SER A 42 17.12 9.36 7.51
C SER A 42 17.43 9.64 6.04
N VAL A 43 17.10 8.72 5.13
CA VAL A 43 17.26 8.88 3.67
C VAL A 43 16.43 10.06 3.16
N GLU A 44 16.93 10.74 2.14
CA GLU A 44 16.20 11.81 1.44
C GLU A 44 15.03 11.22 0.63
N GLU A 45 13.84 11.78 0.81
CA GLU A 45 12.60 11.24 0.24
C GLU A 45 12.36 11.73 -1.18
N GLU A 46 11.99 10.80 -2.07
CA GLU A 46 11.40 11.11 -3.36
C GLU A 46 9.98 11.68 -3.21
N LYS A 47 9.38 12.17 -4.29
CA LYS A 47 8.01 12.70 -4.29
C LYS A 47 6.92 11.68 -4.59
N LYS A 48 7.28 10.49 -5.07
CA LYS A 48 6.34 9.43 -5.45
C LYS A 48 6.65 8.17 -4.65
N HIS A 49 5.62 7.64 -3.98
CA HIS A 49 5.78 6.53 -3.04
C HIS A 49 4.78 5.42 -3.31
N SER A 50 5.22 4.17 -3.27
CA SER A 50 4.33 3.01 -3.21
C SER A 50 4.22 2.50 -1.78
N ILE A 51 3.01 2.19 -1.34
CA ILE A 51 2.76 1.51 -0.08
C ILE A 51 2.12 0.15 -0.34
N ASP A 52 2.80 -0.90 0.09
CA ASP A 52 2.36 -2.28 -0.09
C ASP A 52 2.93 -3.20 1.02
N GLU A 53 2.70 -4.49 0.88
CA GLU A 53 2.92 -5.52 1.88
C GLU A 53 4.08 -6.42 1.47
N MET A 54 5.10 -6.42 2.31
CA MET A 54 6.23 -7.33 2.26
C MET A 54 6.04 -8.50 3.22
N MET A 55 6.61 -9.65 2.88
CA MET A 55 6.60 -10.85 3.71
C MET A 55 8.02 -11.27 4.05
N VAL A 56 8.35 -11.36 5.33
CA VAL A 56 9.60 -11.99 5.80
C VAL A 56 9.32 -13.47 6.06
N PRO A 57 9.83 -14.40 5.23
CA PRO A 57 9.47 -15.81 5.32
C PRO A 57 9.86 -16.44 6.65
N TYR A 58 8.92 -17.12 7.30
CA TYR A 58 9.19 -17.86 8.54
C TYR A 58 8.20 -19.02 8.69
N LYS A 59 8.73 -20.24 8.68
CA LYS A 59 7.93 -21.48 8.80
C LYS A 59 7.85 -22.02 10.23
N GLY A 60 8.66 -21.50 11.16
CA GLY A 60 8.68 -21.97 12.54
C GLY A 60 7.36 -21.70 13.26
N LYS A 61 7.11 -22.47 14.33
CA LYS A 61 5.87 -22.35 15.14
C LYS A 61 6.02 -21.42 16.35
N LYS A 62 7.25 -21.11 16.78
CA LYS A 62 7.53 -20.27 17.97
C LYS A 62 6.98 -18.84 17.90
N ALA A 63 6.67 -18.34 16.70
CA ALA A 63 6.08 -17.01 16.52
C ALA A 63 4.57 -16.96 16.84
N GLY A 64 3.92 -18.11 17.05
CA GLY A 64 2.49 -18.16 17.38
C GLY A 64 1.62 -17.43 16.36
N SER A 65 0.73 -16.57 16.84
CA SER A 65 -0.20 -15.76 16.03
C SER A 65 0.47 -14.58 15.29
N LYS A 66 1.75 -14.28 15.55
CA LYS A 66 2.46 -13.17 14.90
C LYS A 66 2.79 -13.46 13.43
N ARG A 67 2.92 -14.74 13.07
CA ARG A 67 3.09 -15.14 11.67
C ARG A 67 1.75 -15.13 10.96
N GLN A 68 1.73 -14.68 9.72
CA GLN A 68 0.56 -14.62 8.86
C GLN A 68 0.68 -15.64 7.73
N TYR A 69 -0.48 -16.13 7.29
CA TYR A 69 -0.61 -16.95 6.09
C TYR A 69 -1.23 -16.12 4.97
N ILE A 70 -0.51 -15.92 3.87
CA ILE A 70 -1.01 -15.23 2.67
C ILE A 70 -0.97 -16.18 1.49
N LYS A 71 -2.15 -16.70 1.10
CA LYS A 71 -2.31 -17.74 0.07
C LYS A 71 -1.66 -17.38 -1.27
N SER A 72 -1.72 -16.11 -1.66
CA SER A 72 -1.27 -15.59 -2.97
C SER A 72 0.23 -15.28 -3.04
N LYS A 73 0.96 -15.27 -1.92
CA LYS A 73 2.41 -14.98 -1.93
C LYS A 73 3.22 -16.27 -2.15
N PRO A 74 4.37 -16.22 -2.87
CA PRO A 74 5.22 -17.40 -3.10
C PRO A 74 5.67 -18.07 -1.80
N LYS A 75 6.04 -17.26 -0.80
CA LYS A 75 6.31 -17.70 0.57
C LYS A 75 5.09 -17.35 1.44
N LYS A 76 4.21 -18.34 1.63
CA LYS A 76 2.89 -18.11 2.23
C LYS A 76 2.92 -17.84 3.73
N TRP A 77 3.91 -18.35 4.46
CA TRP A 77 4.05 -18.18 5.91
C TRP A 77 5.20 -17.23 6.25
N GLY A 78 4.92 -16.20 7.04
CA GLY A 78 5.95 -15.24 7.45
C GLY A 78 5.42 -14.10 8.31
N PHE A 79 6.27 -13.12 8.57
CA PHE A 79 5.88 -11.86 9.20
C PHE A 79 5.46 -10.86 8.13
N LYS A 80 4.27 -10.30 8.29
CA LYS A 80 3.74 -9.26 7.39
C LYS A 80 4.29 -7.90 7.82
N ILE A 81 4.85 -7.18 6.86
CA ILE A 81 5.38 -5.83 7.03
C ILE A 81 4.74 -4.95 5.97
N PHE A 82 4.19 -3.80 6.37
CA PHE A 82 3.76 -2.75 5.45
C PHE A 82 4.95 -1.84 5.19
N VAL A 83 5.20 -1.47 3.95
CA VAL A 83 6.41 -0.76 3.53
C VAL A 83 6.02 0.43 2.66
N ARG A 84 6.59 1.59 2.94
CA ARG A 84 6.58 2.79 2.08
C ARG A 84 7.92 2.88 1.36
N ALA A 85 7.90 2.80 0.04
CA ALA A 85 9.09 2.86 -0.80
C ALA A 85 8.96 3.91 -1.92
N GLY A 86 10.09 4.48 -2.35
CA GLY A 86 10.18 5.41 -3.48
C GLY A 86 10.19 4.74 -4.85
N VAL A 87 10.29 5.54 -5.91
CA VAL A 87 10.42 5.04 -7.29
C VAL A 87 11.76 4.35 -7.49
N SER A 88 12.80 4.78 -6.77
CA SER A 88 14.10 4.10 -6.72
C SER A 88 14.05 2.69 -6.11
N GLY A 89 12.95 2.33 -5.43
CA GLY A 89 12.84 1.10 -4.65
C GLY A 89 13.43 1.21 -3.24
N LEU A 90 13.95 2.37 -2.84
CA LEU A 90 14.41 2.60 -1.47
C LEU A 90 13.24 2.63 -0.49
N VAL A 91 13.42 1.98 0.67
CA VAL A 91 12.43 1.96 1.75
C VAL A 91 12.65 3.15 2.67
N TYR A 92 11.60 3.96 2.83
CA TYR A 92 11.62 5.15 3.68
C TYR A 92 10.99 4.92 5.05
N ASP A 93 9.96 4.08 5.11
CA ASP A 93 9.37 3.67 6.37
C ASP A 93 8.71 2.29 6.25
N PHE A 94 8.54 1.61 7.38
CA PHE A 94 7.81 0.36 7.46
C PHE A 94 7.10 0.19 8.81
N LEU A 95 6.02 -0.58 8.77
CA LEU A 95 5.19 -0.92 9.93
C LEU A 95 4.98 -2.43 9.98
N ILE A 96 5.36 -3.06 11.09
CA ILE A 96 5.22 -4.50 11.26
C ILE A 96 3.83 -4.82 11.79
N TYR A 97 3.16 -5.78 11.15
CA TYR A 97 1.84 -6.21 11.59
C TYR A 97 1.92 -6.98 12.92
N GLY A 98 1.27 -6.44 13.95
CA GLY A 98 1.24 -7.00 15.31
C GLY A 98 -0.15 -7.44 15.76
N GLY A 99 -1.09 -7.65 14.84
CA GLY A 99 -2.50 -7.91 15.17
C GLY A 99 -3.16 -6.68 15.79
N ALA A 100 -3.88 -6.85 16.90
CA ALA A 100 -4.55 -5.75 17.61
C ALA A 100 -3.56 -4.67 18.11
N LYS A 101 -2.30 -5.05 18.37
CA LYS A 101 -1.25 -4.15 18.87
C LYS A 101 -0.43 -3.49 17.75
N THR A 102 -0.86 -3.56 16.48
CA THR A 102 -0.10 -3.03 15.32
C THR A 102 0.24 -1.53 15.47
N PHE A 103 -0.72 -0.72 15.93
CA PHE A 103 -0.55 0.73 16.04
C PHE A 103 -0.19 1.22 17.44
N ARG A 104 0.20 0.32 18.35
CA ARG A 104 0.41 0.68 19.77
C ARG A 104 1.46 1.78 19.96
N GLU A 105 2.51 1.74 19.16
CA GLU A 105 3.63 2.69 19.20
C GLU A 105 3.49 3.82 18.17
N TYR A 106 2.47 3.76 17.30
CA TYR A 106 2.38 4.57 16.09
C TYR A 106 1.14 5.45 16.17
N HIS A 107 1.39 6.74 16.31
CA HIS A 107 0.46 7.86 16.08
C HIS A 107 -0.89 7.77 16.81
N GLN A 108 -1.18 8.74 17.67
CA GLN A 108 -2.56 8.98 18.07
C GLN A 108 -3.36 9.34 16.81
N PHE A 109 -4.29 8.46 16.43
CA PHE A 109 -5.24 8.74 15.38
C PHE A 109 -6.26 9.76 15.88
N THR A 110 -6.66 10.69 15.04
CA THR A 110 -7.77 11.59 15.36
C THR A 110 -9.07 10.80 15.49
N SER A 111 -10.12 11.41 16.05
CA SER A 111 -11.45 10.78 16.13
C SER A 111 -11.97 10.34 14.76
N GLU A 112 -11.72 11.16 13.73
CA GLU A 112 -12.04 10.84 12.33
C GLU A 112 -11.23 9.63 11.82
N GLU A 113 -9.91 9.65 11.99
CA GLU A 113 -9.04 8.56 11.56
C GLU A 113 -9.34 7.24 12.28
N ASN A 114 -9.87 7.31 13.50
CA ASN A 114 -10.25 6.13 14.25
C ASN A 114 -11.44 5.37 13.65
N THR A 115 -12.30 6.05 12.89
CA THR A 115 -13.42 5.43 12.14
C THR A 115 -12.94 4.57 10.98
N LEU A 116 -11.71 4.78 10.53
CA LEU A 116 -11.16 4.10 9.36
C LEU A 116 -10.75 2.66 9.66
N GLY A 117 -10.82 1.82 8.62
CA GLY A 117 -10.36 0.44 8.69
C GLY A 117 -8.83 0.31 8.77
N LEU A 118 -8.37 -0.91 9.06
CA LEU A 118 -6.94 -1.27 9.19
C LEU A 118 -6.09 -0.73 8.03
N GLY A 119 -6.53 -0.94 6.78
CA GLY A 119 -5.77 -0.53 5.59
C GLY A 119 -5.51 0.97 5.55
N ALA A 120 -6.54 1.78 5.77
CA ALA A 120 -6.41 3.24 5.80
C ALA A 120 -5.52 3.71 6.96
N LYS A 121 -5.65 3.10 8.15
CA LYS A 121 -4.75 3.40 9.29
C LYS A 121 -3.29 3.07 9.00
N VAL A 122 -3.00 2.01 8.23
CA VAL A 122 -1.64 1.70 7.76
C VAL A 122 -1.10 2.81 6.85
N ILE A 123 -1.88 3.23 5.85
CA ILE A 123 -1.48 4.29 4.92
C ILE A 123 -1.18 5.58 5.70
N LEU A 124 -2.10 6.00 6.57
CA LEU A 124 -1.92 7.18 7.41
C LEU A 124 -0.68 7.08 8.30
N SER A 125 -0.43 5.93 8.93
CA SER A 125 0.74 5.75 9.79
C SER A 125 2.05 5.92 9.02
N LEU A 126 2.13 5.39 7.80
CA LEU A 126 3.33 5.50 6.97
C LEU A 126 3.47 6.87 6.29
N CYS A 127 2.35 7.58 6.06
CA CYS A 127 2.36 8.94 5.54
C CYS A 127 2.69 9.99 6.61
N LYS A 128 2.35 9.76 7.89
CA LYS A 128 2.67 10.68 8.98
C LYS A 128 4.17 10.85 9.23
N SER A 129 5.01 9.94 8.74
CA SER A 129 6.47 10.04 8.81
C SER A 129 7.12 10.71 7.60
N MET A 130 6.34 11.14 6.58
CA MET A 130 6.94 11.82 5.43
C MET A 130 7.50 13.18 5.84
N LYS A 131 8.70 13.51 5.36
CA LYS A 131 9.37 14.80 5.66
C LYS A 131 8.74 15.96 4.87
N ALA A 132 8.34 15.69 3.63
CA ALA A 132 7.77 16.69 2.73
C ALA A 132 6.46 16.18 2.10
N PRO A 133 5.37 16.05 2.89
CA PRO A 133 4.13 15.41 2.46
C PRO A 133 3.40 16.19 1.36
N ILE A 134 3.48 17.52 1.37
CA ILE A 134 2.76 18.39 0.43
C ILE A 134 3.19 18.07 -1.01
N CYS A 135 2.17 17.83 -1.85
CA CYS A 135 2.31 17.49 -3.26
C CYS A 135 3.10 16.20 -3.55
N SER A 136 3.37 15.39 -2.52
CA SER A 136 3.87 14.04 -2.73
C SER A 136 2.72 13.11 -3.11
N ALA A 137 2.97 12.17 -4.03
CA ALA A 137 1.99 11.20 -4.50
C ALA A 137 2.22 9.83 -3.88
N VAL A 138 1.17 9.21 -3.36
CA VAL A 138 1.20 7.88 -2.76
C VAL A 138 0.30 6.93 -3.55
N TYR A 139 0.84 5.76 -3.86
CA TYR A 139 0.20 4.73 -4.65
C TYR A 139 -0.02 3.48 -3.80
N PHE A 140 -1.25 2.94 -3.80
CA PHE A 140 -1.57 1.75 -3.03
C PHE A 140 -2.65 0.89 -3.68
N ASP A 141 -2.73 -0.36 -3.27
CA ASP A 141 -3.63 -1.34 -3.87
C ASP A 141 -5.09 -1.24 -3.36
N LYS A 142 -5.92 -2.14 -3.86
CA LYS A 142 -7.34 -2.27 -3.48
C LYS A 142 -7.61 -2.76 -2.07
N PHE A 143 -6.61 -3.28 -1.35
CA PHE A 143 -6.77 -3.63 0.05
C PHE A 143 -6.83 -2.34 0.89
N PHE A 144 -5.97 -1.37 0.60
CA PHE A 144 -5.87 -0.10 1.32
C PHE A 144 -6.91 0.94 0.90
N THR A 145 -7.30 0.95 -0.37
CA THR A 145 -8.08 2.06 -0.94
C THR A 145 -9.50 2.17 -0.38
N SER A 146 -9.88 3.40 0.03
CA SER A 146 -11.25 3.88 0.25
C SER A 146 -11.36 5.36 -0.18
N LEU A 147 -12.57 5.86 -0.42
CA LEU A 147 -12.77 7.25 -0.84
C LEU A 147 -12.47 8.24 0.30
N GLU A 148 -12.84 7.88 1.53
CA GLU A 148 -12.60 8.68 2.74
C GLU A 148 -11.10 8.86 2.97
N LEU A 149 -10.30 7.79 2.79
CA LEU A 149 -8.85 7.88 2.89
C LEU A 149 -8.26 8.86 1.87
N MET A 150 -8.73 8.82 0.62
CA MET A 150 -8.24 9.74 -0.42
C MET A 150 -8.53 11.20 -0.05
N HIS A 151 -9.72 11.46 0.50
CA HIS A 151 -10.09 12.78 0.98
C HIS A 151 -9.20 13.25 2.13
N ILE A 152 -9.04 12.42 3.16
CA ILE A 152 -8.22 12.74 4.35
C ILE A 152 -6.76 13.00 3.96
N LEU A 153 -6.16 12.16 3.10
CA LEU A 153 -4.78 12.36 2.64
C LEU A 153 -4.60 13.71 1.94
N ARG A 154 -5.56 14.09 1.09
CA ARG A 154 -5.50 15.35 0.37
C ARG A 154 -5.73 16.55 1.29
N GLN A 155 -6.83 16.54 2.04
CA GLN A 155 -7.27 17.70 2.82
C GLN A 155 -6.41 17.93 4.06
N ASN A 156 -6.12 16.87 4.82
CA ASN A 156 -5.47 17.00 6.12
C ASN A 156 -3.94 16.97 6.00
N TYR A 157 -3.40 16.34 4.95
CA TYR A 157 -1.94 16.13 4.80
C TYR A 157 -1.34 16.74 3.53
N GLY A 158 -2.15 17.24 2.58
CA GLY A 158 -1.65 17.74 1.29
C GLY A 158 -1.04 16.65 0.41
N ILE A 159 -1.31 15.37 0.72
CA ILE A 159 -0.77 14.20 0.03
C ILE A 159 -1.71 13.83 -1.12
N LEU A 160 -1.14 13.72 -2.31
CA LEU A 160 -1.83 13.23 -3.49
C LEU A 160 -1.82 11.70 -3.46
N SER A 161 -2.85 11.09 -4.01
CA SER A 161 -3.06 9.65 -3.86
C SER A 161 -3.71 9.04 -5.09
N LEU A 162 -3.32 7.81 -5.39
CA LEU A 162 -3.89 7.02 -6.47
C LEU A 162 -3.92 5.55 -6.05
N GLY A 163 -5.05 4.89 -6.27
CA GLY A 163 -5.18 3.48 -5.94
C GLY A 163 -6.27 2.79 -6.74
N THR A 164 -6.16 1.47 -6.82
CA THR A 164 -7.26 0.66 -7.34
C THR A 164 -8.31 0.48 -6.26
N ILE A 165 -9.59 0.54 -6.58
CA ILE A 165 -10.67 0.35 -5.61
C ILE A 165 -11.56 -0.83 -5.99
N ARG A 166 -12.12 -1.51 -4.98
CA ARG A 166 -13.16 -2.52 -5.21
C ARG A 166 -14.48 -1.83 -5.48
N SER A 167 -15.28 -2.36 -6.39
CA SER A 167 -16.59 -1.79 -6.76
C SER A 167 -17.52 -1.60 -5.57
N ASN A 168 -17.50 -2.53 -4.60
CA ASN A 168 -18.32 -2.45 -3.39
C ASN A 168 -17.88 -1.37 -2.38
N ARG A 169 -16.76 -0.68 -2.62
CA ARG A 169 -16.26 0.43 -1.79
C ARG A 169 -16.49 1.81 -2.42
N LEU A 170 -17.20 1.87 -3.55
CA LEU A 170 -17.55 3.14 -4.21
C LEU A 170 -18.75 3.85 -3.55
N GLY A 171 -19.45 3.19 -2.62
CA GLY A 171 -20.63 3.74 -1.97
C GLY A 171 -21.70 4.12 -3.01
N ILE A 172 -22.09 5.40 -3.01
CA ILE A 172 -23.13 5.97 -3.89
C ILE A 172 -22.61 6.19 -5.32
N CYS A 173 -21.29 6.17 -5.54
CA CYS A 173 -20.70 6.37 -6.86
C CYS A 173 -20.93 5.14 -7.76
N SER A 174 -22.03 5.17 -8.53
CA SER A 174 -22.31 4.16 -9.54
C SER A 174 -21.53 4.42 -10.83
N LEU A 175 -20.69 3.47 -11.25
CA LEU A 175 -20.04 3.49 -12.55
C LEU A 175 -20.75 2.52 -13.50
N GLU A 176 -20.52 2.69 -14.81
CA GLU A 176 -21.08 1.81 -15.84
C GLU A 176 -20.79 0.34 -15.53
N ASN A 177 -21.75 -0.56 -15.78
CA ASN A 177 -21.60 -1.99 -15.53
C ASN A 177 -20.49 -2.59 -16.41
N ASP A 178 -19.73 -3.55 -15.86
CA ASP A 178 -18.70 -4.33 -16.57
C ASP A 178 -19.18 -4.86 -17.92
N LYS A 179 -20.42 -5.36 -18.01
CA LYS A 179 -20.98 -5.90 -19.27
C LYS A 179 -21.17 -4.83 -20.34
N ALA A 180 -21.62 -3.64 -19.96
CA ALA A 180 -21.84 -2.54 -20.90
C ALA A 180 -20.49 -1.98 -21.37
N LEU A 181 -19.54 -1.81 -20.44
CA LEU A 181 -18.19 -1.37 -20.77
C LEU A 181 -17.45 -2.39 -21.65
N ALA A 182 -17.63 -3.70 -21.40
CA ALA A 182 -17.06 -4.75 -22.24
C ALA A 182 -17.60 -4.70 -23.69
N LYS A 183 -18.90 -4.38 -23.88
CA LYS A 183 -19.50 -4.21 -25.22
C LYS A 183 -18.90 -3.03 -25.99
N ARG A 184 -18.46 -1.97 -25.29
CA ARG A 184 -17.76 -0.82 -25.89
C ARG A 184 -16.34 -1.16 -26.35
N GLY A 185 -15.82 -2.34 -25.99
CA GLY A 185 -14.54 -2.84 -26.43
C GLY A 185 -13.37 -2.48 -25.51
N ARG A 186 -12.21 -3.06 -25.83
CA ARG A 186 -10.97 -2.90 -25.07
C ARG A 186 -10.44 -1.47 -25.17
N GLY A 187 -10.02 -0.90 -24.05
CA GLY A 187 -9.61 0.49 -23.92
C GLY A 187 -10.74 1.44 -23.57
N SER A 188 -11.99 0.98 -23.56
CA SER A 188 -13.13 1.79 -23.14
C SER A 188 -13.05 2.16 -21.66
N PHE A 189 -13.59 3.33 -21.32
CA PHE A 189 -13.66 3.79 -19.94
C PHE A 189 -14.93 4.61 -19.68
N CYS A 190 -15.26 4.72 -18.40
CA CYS A 190 -16.19 5.70 -17.86
C CYS A 190 -15.57 6.33 -16.61
N PHE A 191 -15.99 7.55 -16.27
CA PHE A 191 -15.48 8.24 -15.10
C PHE A 191 -16.54 9.10 -14.42
N LYS A 192 -16.32 9.37 -13.14
CA LYS A 192 -17.08 10.34 -12.35
C LYS A 192 -16.11 11.16 -11.53
N ASN A 193 -16.35 12.47 -11.47
CA ASN A 193 -15.54 13.41 -10.71
C ASN A 193 -16.39 13.97 -9.58
N ASP A 194 -15.86 13.89 -8.36
CA ASP A 194 -16.35 14.63 -7.22
C ASP A 194 -15.55 15.94 -7.15
N ASN A 195 -16.19 17.04 -7.58
CA ASN A 195 -15.58 18.36 -7.59
C ASN A 195 -15.50 19.00 -6.20
N VAL A 196 -16.23 18.47 -5.20
CA VAL A 196 -16.21 18.95 -3.82
C VAL A 196 -15.00 18.36 -3.12
N ASN A 197 -14.91 17.02 -3.09
CA ASN A 197 -13.79 16.32 -2.46
C ASN A 197 -12.54 16.26 -3.34
N LYS A 198 -12.65 16.71 -4.59
CA LYS A 198 -11.60 16.71 -5.61
C LYS A 198 -11.03 15.30 -5.84
N ILE A 199 -11.92 14.34 -6.05
CA ILE A 199 -11.58 12.93 -6.29
C ILE A 199 -12.16 12.52 -7.65
N SER A 200 -11.35 11.83 -8.46
CA SER A 200 -11.79 11.22 -9.71
C SER A 200 -11.85 9.71 -9.56
N CYS A 201 -12.97 9.11 -9.97
CA CYS A 201 -13.15 7.68 -10.10
C CYS A 201 -13.21 7.32 -11.59
N VAL A 202 -12.27 6.51 -12.07
CA VAL A 202 -12.18 6.07 -13.47
C VAL A 202 -12.25 4.56 -13.53
N LYS A 203 -13.14 4.03 -14.36
CA LYS A 203 -13.22 2.61 -14.67
C LYS A 203 -12.75 2.39 -16.09
N TRP A 204 -11.72 1.57 -16.27
CA TRP A 204 -11.10 1.27 -17.55
C TRP A 204 -11.17 -0.23 -17.83
N PHE A 205 -11.50 -0.59 -19.07
CA PHE A 205 -11.66 -1.97 -19.49
C PHE A 205 -10.50 -2.42 -20.38
N ASP A 206 -9.68 -3.31 -19.85
CA ASP A 206 -8.69 -4.06 -20.64
C ASP A 206 -9.25 -5.46 -20.95
N ASN A 207 -8.67 -6.52 -20.36
CA ASN A 207 -9.30 -7.85 -20.36
C ASN A 207 -10.41 -7.98 -19.30
N LYS A 208 -10.31 -7.16 -18.25
CA LYS A 208 -11.28 -7.04 -17.17
C LYS A 208 -11.38 -5.56 -16.79
N ALA A 209 -12.53 -5.16 -16.25
CA ALA A 209 -12.69 -3.81 -15.73
C ALA A 209 -11.84 -3.61 -14.47
N VAL A 210 -11.14 -2.48 -14.42
CA VAL A 210 -10.40 -2.01 -13.24
C VAL A 210 -10.92 -0.64 -12.89
N ILE A 211 -11.10 -0.38 -11.60
CA ILE A 211 -11.53 0.91 -11.08
C ILE A 211 -10.35 1.55 -10.35
N LEU A 212 -9.99 2.75 -10.78
CA LEU A 212 -8.94 3.59 -10.24
C LEU A 212 -9.58 4.82 -9.60
N VAL A 213 -9.05 5.21 -8.46
CA VAL A 213 -9.43 6.45 -7.79
C VAL A 213 -8.17 7.27 -7.63
N SER A 214 -8.28 8.56 -7.91
CA SER A 214 -7.18 9.50 -7.72
C SER A 214 -7.67 10.83 -7.18
N SER A 215 -6.81 11.48 -6.39
CA SER A 215 -6.98 12.84 -5.90
C SER A 215 -6.19 13.87 -6.73
N TYR A 216 -5.63 13.54 -7.90
CA TYR A 216 -4.88 14.53 -8.69
C TYR A 216 -4.91 14.33 -10.20
N VAL A 217 -5.27 13.14 -10.68
CA VAL A 217 -5.34 12.82 -12.11
C VAL A 217 -6.68 12.20 -12.45
N SER A 218 -7.15 12.41 -13.68
CA SER A 218 -8.38 11.81 -14.21
C SER A 218 -8.11 11.21 -15.59
N VAL A 219 -9.05 11.35 -16.52
CA VAL A 219 -8.97 10.70 -17.84
C VAL A 219 -8.02 11.41 -18.81
N GLU A 220 -7.93 12.73 -18.75
CA GLU A 220 -7.13 13.53 -19.70
C GLU A 220 -5.67 13.72 -19.26
N PRO A 221 -4.72 13.84 -20.22
CA PRO A 221 -4.91 13.56 -21.64
C PRO A 221 -5.07 12.04 -21.88
N VAL A 222 -6.03 11.66 -22.73
CA VAL A 222 -6.18 10.25 -23.15
C VAL A 222 -5.06 9.91 -24.13
N ALA A 223 -4.23 8.94 -23.77
CA ALA A 223 -3.14 8.48 -24.61
C ALA A 223 -3.39 7.05 -25.09
N THR A 224 -2.46 6.48 -25.86
CA THR A 224 -2.54 5.08 -26.28
C THR A 224 -1.70 4.17 -25.39
N ALA A 225 -2.11 2.91 -25.25
CA ALA A 225 -1.33 1.83 -24.68
C ALA A 225 -1.31 0.63 -25.62
N THR A 226 -0.12 0.16 -25.96
CA THR A 226 0.04 -1.02 -26.80
C THR A 226 -0.27 -2.28 -26.01
N ARG A 227 -1.16 -3.11 -26.54
CA ARG A 227 -1.61 -4.35 -25.91
C ARG A 227 -1.69 -5.50 -26.90
N TYR A 228 -1.17 -6.65 -26.51
CA TYR A 228 -1.32 -7.87 -27.30
C TYR A 228 -2.77 -8.36 -27.27
N THR A 229 -3.33 -8.65 -28.44
CA THR A 229 -4.70 -9.11 -28.61
C THR A 229 -4.70 -10.52 -29.19
N LYS A 230 -5.16 -11.49 -28.41
CA LYS A 230 -5.12 -12.93 -28.76
C LYS A 230 -5.84 -13.25 -30.07
N HIS A 231 -6.96 -12.59 -30.34
CA HIS A 231 -7.76 -12.82 -31.56
C HIS A 231 -7.01 -12.46 -32.84
N LYS A 232 -6.24 -11.38 -32.82
CA LYS A 232 -5.43 -10.94 -33.97
C LYS A 232 -4.00 -11.49 -33.95
N LYS A 233 -3.59 -12.13 -32.84
CA LYS A 233 -2.21 -12.53 -32.54
C LYS A 233 -1.19 -11.40 -32.74
N ASP A 234 -1.63 -10.18 -32.48
CA ASP A 234 -0.84 -8.97 -32.76
C ASP A 234 -1.04 -7.90 -31.67
N LYS A 235 -0.15 -6.91 -31.64
CA LYS A 235 -0.22 -5.74 -30.77
C LYS A 235 -1.14 -4.69 -31.38
N THR A 236 -2.11 -4.24 -30.59
CA THR A 236 -3.05 -3.19 -30.95
C THR A 236 -2.96 -2.06 -29.93
N ASP A 237 -2.98 -0.82 -30.42
CA ASP A 237 -3.07 0.35 -29.55
C ASP A 237 -4.51 0.59 -29.13
N ILE A 238 -4.70 0.76 -27.82
CA ILE A 238 -6.02 1.04 -27.23
C ILE A 238 -5.97 2.36 -26.46
N PRO A 239 -7.10 3.09 -26.35
CA PRO A 239 -7.19 4.25 -25.49
C PRO A 239 -6.85 3.92 -24.04
N CYS A 240 -6.07 4.79 -23.40
CA CYS A 240 -5.52 4.64 -22.08
C CYS A 240 -5.61 5.99 -21.34
N PRO A 241 -6.58 6.14 -20.44
CA PRO A 241 -6.74 7.33 -19.59
C PRO A 241 -5.45 7.66 -18.83
N SER A 242 -5.16 8.96 -18.63
CA SER A 242 -3.93 9.43 -17.95
C SER A 242 -3.72 8.78 -16.57
N ILE A 243 -4.79 8.59 -15.80
CA ILE A 243 -4.77 7.89 -14.50
C ILE A 243 -4.18 6.48 -14.55
N VAL A 244 -4.27 5.78 -15.69
CA VAL A 244 -3.74 4.41 -15.85
C VAL A 244 -2.21 4.44 -16.07
N LYS A 245 -1.66 5.55 -16.57
CA LYS A 245 -0.24 5.71 -16.86
C LYS A 245 0.58 6.22 -15.67
N GLN A 246 -0.08 6.80 -14.66
CA GLN A 246 0.57 7.26 -13.43
C GLN A 246 1.14 6.12 -12.62
#